data_AF-A0AB74BMX7-F1
#
_entry.id   AF-A0AB74BMX7-F1
#
_cell.length_a   1.000
_cell.length_b   1.000
_cell.length_c   1.000
_cell.angle_alpha   90.00
_cell.angle_beta   90.00
_cell.angle_gamma   90.00
#
_symmetry.space_group_name_H-M   'P 1'
#
loop_
_entity.id
_entity.type
_entity.pdbx_description
1 polymer ?
#
loop_
_entity_poly.entity_id
_entity_poly.type
_entity_poly.pdbx_seq_one_letter_code
_entity_poly.pdbx_strand_id
1 'polypeptide(L)'
;MDFSCLRQWVAAYQIHGPAALKEKKRQRYSDEFKLAVLKRMHDERLSLRQTAALFDIRQFGIINLWQRLFDEGALNASSKPPEKAGRPRKMTTTLPPVNSAPVDDESRSRDELLAEVKQLRMEVDYLKKLDALVQKKQRIAQQKKRKS
;
A
#
# COMPACT_ATOMS: atom_id res chain seq x y z
N MET A 1 2.51 15.87 18.43
CA MET A 1 2.45 14.63 19.23
C MET A 1 1.73 13.57 18.42
N ASP A 2 2.39 12.48 18.05
CA ASP A 2 1.81 11.47 17.17
C ASP A 2 0.92 10.50 17.97
N PHE A 3 -0.39 10.76 17.98
CA PHE A 3 -1.40 9.93 18.67
C PHE A 3 -1.43 8.47 18.18
N SER A 4 -0.89 8.19 17.00
CA SER A 4 -0.78 6.85 16.44
C SER A 4 0.23 5.97 17.18
N CYS A 5 1.29 6.56 17.74
CA CYS A 5 2.28 5.83 18.53
C CYS A 5 1.66 5.38 19.86
N LEU A 6 0.93 6.28 20.55
CA LEU A 6 0.33 5.98 21.85
C LEU A 6 -0.68 4.83 21.79
N ARG A 7 -1.53 4.78 20.76
CA ARG A 7 -2.48 3.66 20.56
C ARG A 7 -1.78 2.30 20.42
N GLN A 8 -0.63 2.27 19.74
CA GLN A 8 0.14 1.02 19.58
C GLN A 8 0.76 0.59 20.92
N TRP A 9 1.28 1.53 21.70
CA TRP A 9 1.86 1.24 23.01
C TRP A 9 0.81 0.75 24.01
N VAL A 10 -0.37 1.36 24.01
CA VAL A 10 -1.50 0.90 24.83
C VAL A 10 -1.91 -0.52 24.43
N ALA A 11 -2.08 -0.81 23.14
CA ALA A 11 -2.44 -2.15 22.67
C ALA A 11 -1.37 -3.19 23.02
N ALA A 12 -0.09 -2.86 22.87
CA ALA A 12 1.00 -3.76 23.22
C ALA A 12 1.06 -4.00 24.74
N TYR A 13 0.81 -2.98 25.56
CA TYR A 13 0.75 -3.11 27.03
C TYR A 13 -0.42 -3.98 27.48
N GLN A 14 -1.58 -3.88 26.85
CA GLN A 14 -2.73 -4.74 27.17
C GLN A 14 -2.45 -6.22 26.91
N ILE A 15 -1.60 -6.55 25.94
CA ILE A 15 -1.29 -7.93 25.55
C ILE A 15 -0.09 -8.49 26.31
N HIS A 16 1.02 -7.74 26.36
CA HIS A 16 2.31 -8.21 26.91
C HIS A 16 2.69 -7.55 28.25
N GLY A 17 1.83 -6.66 28.77
CA GLY A 17 2.07 -5.96 30.04
C GLY A 17 3.28 -5.03 29.98
N PRO A 18 3.99 -4.82 31.11
CA PRO A 18 5.12 -3.90 31.18
C PRO A 18 6.32 -4.34 30.31
N ALA A 19 6.38 -5.60 29.88
CA ALA A 19 7.41 -6.07 28.95
C ALA A 19 7.32 -5.37 27.58
N ALA A 20 6.10 -5.00 27.15
CA ALA A 20 5.86 -4.28 25.89
C ALA A 20 6.56 -2.92 25.80
N LEU A 21 6.76 -2.28 26.97
CA LEU A 21 7.26 -0.92 27.10
C LEU A 21 8.80 -0.86 27.22
N LYS A 22 9.47 -2.01 27.31
CA LYS A 22 10.93 -2.07 27.35
C LYS A 22 11.51 -1.63 26.02
N GLU A 23 12.71 -1.04 26.06
CA GLU A 23 13.40 -0.62 24.84
C GLU A 23 13.70 -1.83 23.94
N LYS A 24 13.09 -1.84 22.75
CA LYS A 24 13.29 -2.90 21.77
C LYS A 24 14.40 -2.53 20.79
N LYS A 25 15.44 -3.37 20.78
CA LYS A 25 16.49 -3.35 19.75
C LYS A 25 15.89 -3.66 18.38
N ARG A 26 16.55 -3.21 17.32
CA ARG A 26 16.14 -3.52 15.94
C ARG A 26 16.36 -5.01 15.69
N GLN A 27 15.26 -5.75 15.56
CA GLN A 27 15.30 -7.18 15.27
C GLN A 27 15.30 -7.45 13.76
N ARG A 28 15.97 -8.52 13.35
CA ARG A 28 15.83 -9.12 12.02
C ARG A 28 14.85 -10.27 12.14
N TYR A 29 13.87 -10.32 11.26
CA TYR A 29 12.86 -11.37 11.24
C TYR A 29 13.21 -12.36 10.13
N SER A 30 13.13 -13.66 10.44
CA SER A 30 13.24 -14.72 9.45
C SER A 30 12.05 -14.69 8.49
N ASP A 31 12.24 -15.22 7.28
CA ASP A 31 11.18 -15.23 6.27
C ASP A 31 10.01 -16.12 6.70
N GLU A 32 10.30 -17.25 7.38
CA GLU A 32 9.31 -18.10 8.03
C GLU A 32 8.44 -17.33 9.04
N PHE A 33 9.06 -16.49 9.88
CA PHE A 33 8.33 -15.68 10.84
C PHE A 33 7.43 -14.67 10.14
N LYS A 34 7.94 -13.98 9.11
CA LYS A 34 7.14 -13.01 8.33
C LYS A 34 5.93 -13.68 7.70
N LEU A 35 6.10 -14.87 7.12
CA LEU A 35 5.03 -15.65 6.53
C LEU A 35 3.98 -16.06 7.57
N ALA A 36 4.42 -16.55 8.75
CA ALA A 36 3.51 -16.91 9.83
C ALA A 36 2.68 -15.70 10.32
N VAL A 37 3.32 -14.53 10.44
CA VAL A 37 2.65 -13.27 10.81
C VAL A 37 1.60 -12.88 9.77
N LEU A 38 1.96 -12.87 8.48
CA LEU A 38 1.04 -12.52 7.40
C LEU A 38 -0.13 -13.50 7.29
N LYS A 39 0.15 -14.80 7.38
CA LYS A 39 -0.89 -15.84 7.38
C LYS A 39 -1.91 -15.62 8.49
N ARG A 40 -1.43 -15.47 9.73
CA ARG A 40 -2.31 -15.23 10.88
C ARG A 40 -3.10 -13.92 10.75
N MET A 41 -2.48 -12.86 10.23
CA MET A 41 -3.16 -11.60 9.96
C MET A 41 -4.33 -11.77 8.99
N HIS A 42 -4.15 -12.55 7.92
CA HIS A 42 -5.19 -12.81 6.94
C HIS A 42 -6.30 -13.73 7.46
N ASP A 43 -5.92 -14.78 8.20
CA ASP A 43 -6.85 -15.77 8.77
C ASP A 43 -7.77 -15.12 9.83
N GLU A 44 -7.19 -14.33 10.73
CA GLU A 44 -7.92 -13.67 11.82
C GLU A 44 -8.45 -12.26 11.44
N ARG A 45 -8.25 -11.82 10.19
CA ARG A 45 -8.67 -10.49 9.68
C ARG A 45 -8.19 -9.32 10.55
N LEU A 46 -6.96 -9.43 11.05
CA LEU A 46 -6.37 -8.45 11.96
C LEU A 46 -5.88 -7.21 11.20
N SER A 47 -6.02 -6.05 11.83
CA SER A 47 -5.35 -4.84 11.35
C SER A 47 -3.83 -4.89 11.59
N LEU A 48 -3.06 -4.17 10.78
CA LEU A 48 -1.59 -4.06 10.93
C LEU A 48 -1.15 -3.74 12.38
N ARG A 49 -1.92 -2.90 13.07
CA ARG A 49 -1.61 -2.50 14.46
C ARG A 49 -1.89 -3.62 15.45
N GLN A 50 -3.01 -4.33 15.30
CA GLN A 50 -3.33 -5.48 16.13
C GLN A 50 -2.31 -6.59 15.92
N THR A 51 -1.96 -6.90 14.67
CA THR A 51 -0.92 -7.86 14.33
C THR A 51 0.42 -7.45 14.95
N ALA A 52 0.81 -6.18 14.83
CA ALA A 52 2.04 -5.69 15.45
C ALA A 52 2.04 -5.82 16.98
N ALA A 53 0.90 -5.56 17.62
CA ALA A 53 0.77 -5.70 19.06
C ALA A 53 0.83 -7.18 19.47
N LEU A 54 0.16 -8.10 18.76
CA LEU A 54 0.16 -9.53 19.05
C LEU A 54 1.55 -10.16 18.93
N PHE A 55 2.28 -9.85 17.86
CA PHE A 55 3.62 -10.39 17.61
C PHE A 55 4.75 -9.54 18.22
N ASP A 56 4.40 -8.58 19.08
CA ASP A 56 5.33 -7.72 19.80
C ASP A 56 6.28 -6.88 18.88
N ILE A 57 5.82 -6.58 17.67
CA ILE A 57 6.57 -5.87 16.63
C ILE A 57 6.58 -4.36 16.92
N ARG A 58 7.78 -3.78 16.95
CA ARG A 58 8.00 -2.35 17.27
C ARG A 58 7.27 -1.39 16.33
N GLN A 59 7.25 -1.65 15.02
CA GLN A 59 6.60 -0.76 14.05
C GLN A 59 5.62 -1.54 13.18
N PHE A 60 4.34 -1.18 13.24
CA PHE A 60 3.30 -1.80 12.41
C PHE A 60 3.55 -1.63 10.90
N GLY A 61 4.22 -0.55 10.50
CA GLY A 61 4.54 -0.29 9.08
C GLY A 61 5.42 -1.35 8.42
N ILE A 62 6.22 -2.10 9.20
CA ILE A 62 7.06 -3.17 8.64
C ILE A 62 6.22 -4.36 8.14
N ILE A 63 5.03 -4.58 8.72
CA ILE A 63 4.11 -5.65 8.31
C ILE A 63 3.52 -5.32 6.94
N ASN A 64 3.18 -4.05 6.69
CA ASN A 64 2.73 -3.60 5.37
C ASN A 64 3.82 -3.79 4.30
N LEU A 65 5.08 -3.53 4.66
CA LEU A 65 6.21 -3.80 3.77
C LEU A 65 6.35 -5.30 3.47
N TRP A 66 6.19 -6.17 4.48
CA TRP A 66 6.19 -7.62 4.25
C TRP A 66 5.05 -8.04 3.35
N GLN A 67 3.84 -7.54 3.56
CA GLN A 67 2.69 -7.86 2.72
C GLN A 67 2.97 -7.50 1.26
N ARG A 68 3.50 -6.29 0.99
CA ARG A 68 3.85 -5.90 -0.38
C ARG A 68 4.91 -6.80 -1.01
N LEU A 69 5.97 -7.14 -0.25
CA LEU A 69 7.02 -8.05 -0.72
C LEU A 69 6.50 -9.47 -0.95
N PHE A 70 5.49 -9.89 -0.19
CA PHE A 70 4.80 -11.17 -0.38
C PHE A 70 4.02 -11.18 -1.70
N ASP A 71 3.24 -10.13 -1.94
CA ASP A 71 2.44 -9.97 -3.16
C ASP A 71 3.33 -9.88 -4.42
N GLU A 72 4.50 -9.25 -4.29
CA GLU A 72 5.53 -9.17 -5.34
C GLU A 72 6.33 -10.48 -5.51
N GLY A 73 6.12 -11.50 -4.66
CA GLY A 73 6.89 -12.75 -4.67
C GLY A 73 8.34 -12.62 -4.18
N ALA A 74 8.74 -11.44 -3.70
CA ALA A 74 10.08 -11.09 -3.26
C ALA A 74 10.38 -11.52 -1.80
N LEU A 75 9.39 -12.03 -1.07
CA LEU A 75 9.56 -12.42 0.34
C LEU A 75 10.44 -13.66 0.52
N ASN A 76 10.47 -14.54 -0.49
CA ASN A 76 11.27 -15.76 -0.52
C ASN A 76 12.63 -15.54 -1.24
N ALA A 77 12.86 -14.35 -1.81
CA ALA A 77 14.14 -13.98 -2.39
C ALA A 77 15.10 -13.62 -1.25
N SER A 78 15.55 -14.65 -0.54
CA SER A 78 16.45 -14.58 0.62
C SER A 78 17.46 -13.44 0.54
N SER A 79 17.35 -12.55 1.51
CA SER A 79 18.47 -12.12 2.35
C SER A 79 19.80 -11.76 1.66
N LYS A 80 19.80 -11.06 0.53
CA LYS A 80 20.87 -10.07 0.37
C LYS A 80 20.47 -8.88 1.24
N PRO A 81 21.24 -8.50 2.28
CA PRO A 81 21.21 -7.11 2.67
C PRO A 81 21.40 -6.34 1.36
N PRO A 82 20.65 -5.28 1.06
CA PRO A 82 21.16 -4.35 0.07
C PRO A 82 22.57 -4.02 0.57
N GLU A 83 23.60 -4.51 -0.12
CA GLU A 83 24.97 -4.03 0.03
C GLU A 83 24.80 -2.54 0.04
N LYS A 84 25.10 -1.95 1.19
CA LYS A 84 24.77 -0.57 1.58
C LYS A 84 24.65 0.29 0.32
N ALA A 85 23.44 0.36 -0.25
CA ALA A 85 23.11 1.36 -1.22
C ALA A 85 23.02 2.57 -0.31
N GLY A 86 24.20 3.17 -0.10
CA GLY A 86 24.40 4.26 0.83
C GLY A 86 23.25 5.19 0.55
N ARG A 87 22.45 5.46 1.59
CA ARG A 87 21.39 6.47 1.54
C ARG A 87 21.97 7.60 0.69
N PRO A 88 21.43 7.88 -0.53
CA PRO A 88 21.99 8.95 -1.32
C PRO A 88 22.00 10.14 -0.37
N ARG A 89 23.18 10.78 -0.25
CA ARG A 89 23.33 12.03 0.50
C ARG A 89 22.08 12.84 0.20
N LYS A 90 21.50 13.46 1.23
CA LYS A 90 20.41 14.42 1.05
C LYS A 90 20.91 15.44 0.02
N MET A 91 20.62 15.19 -1.25
CA MET A 91 20.56 16.24 -2.24
C MET A 91 19.39 17.04 -1.71
N THR A 92 19.65 18.30 -1.39
CA THR A 92 18.65 19.33 -1.40
C THR A 92 17.98 19.26 -2.77
N THR A 93 17.03 18.35 -2.93
CA THR A 93 16.07 18.39 -4.00
C THR A 93 15.20 19.58 -3.64
N THR A 94 15.62 20.74 -4.12
CA THR A 94 14.68 21.73 -4.61
C THR A 94 13.62 20.94 -5.35
N LEU A 95 12.42 20.88 -4.78
CA LEU A 95 11.26 20.33 -5.45
C LEU A 95 11.26 20.96 -6.85
N PRO A 96 11.37 20.19 -7.95
CA PRO A 96 10.86 20.75 -9.19
C PRO A 96 9.37 20.99 -8.92
N PRO A 97 8.87 22.21 -9.20
CA PRO A 97 7.52 22.57 -8.85
C PRO A 97 6.56 21.53 -9.45
N VAL A 98 5.63 21.08 -8.62
CA VAL A 98 4.31 20.66 -9.08
C VAL A 98 3.80 21.80 -9.92
N ASN A 99 3.98 21.69 -11.23
CA ASN A 99 3.43 22.49 -12.32
C ASN A 99 4.03 21.93 -13.62
N SER A 100 3.60 20.75 -14.06
CA SER A 100 3.53 20.56 -15.51
C SER A 100 2.31 21.34 -15.96
N ALA A 101 2.51 22.64 -16.20
CA ALA A 101 1.76 23.35 -17.22
C ALA A 101 1.76 22.49 -18.51
N PRO A 102 0.80 22.66 -19.43
CA PRO A 102 0.79 21.88 -20.66
C PRO A 102 2.14 22.09 -21.33
N VAL A 103 2.90 21.00 -21.48
CA VAL A 103 4.04 21.01 -22.39
C VAL A 103 3.39 21.21 -23.75
N ASP A 104 3.67 22.36 -24.40
CA ASP A 104 3.14 22.67 -25.72
C ASP A 104 3.27 21.44 -26.62
N ASP A 105 2.17 21.02 -27.23
CA ASP A 105 2.10 19.84 -28.09
C ASP A 105 3.13 19.92 -29.25
N GLU A 106 3.59 21.12 -29.59
CA GLU A 106 4.63 21.43 -30.58
C GLU A 106 6.02 20.86 -30.22
N SER A 107 6.27 20.55 -28.95
CA SER A 107 7.57 20.04 -28.47
C SER A 107 7.60 18.51 -28.31
N ARG A 108 6.44 17.85 -28.47
CA ARG A 108 6.30 16.39 -28.35
C ARG A 108 6.56 15.70 -29.67
N SER A 109 7.16 14.51 -29.61
CA SER A 109 7.30 13.68 -30.81
C SER A 109 5.91 13.23 -31.29
N ARG A 110 5.70 13.16 -32.62
CA ARG A 110 4.45 12.68 -33.23
C ARG A 110 4.00 11.33 -32.66
N ASP A 111 4.94 10.45 -32.36
CA ASP A 111 4.67 9.12 -31.82
C ASP A 111 4.15 9.16 -30.38
N GLU A 112 4.64 10.12 -29.58
CA GLU A 112 4.22 10.32 -28.19
C GLU A 112 2.78 10.83 -28.13
N LEU A 113 2.43 11.79 -29.00
CA LEU A 113 1.07 12.29 -29.16
C LEU A 113 0.09 11.18 -29.58
N LEU A 114 0.50 10.30 -30.51
CA LEU A 114 -0.32 9.15 -30.92
C LEU A 114 -0.51 8.14 -29.78
N ALA A 115 0.51 7.90 -28.97
CA ALA A 115 0.43 7.02 -27.81
C ALA A 115 -0.54 7.58 -26.75
N GLU A 116 -0.46 8.88 -26.45
CA GLU A 116 -1.35 9.57 -25.54
C GLU A 116 -2.80 9.51 -26.03
N VAL A 117 -3.06 9.83 -27.31
CA VAL A 117 -4.41 9.72 -27.90
C VAL A 117 -4.96 8.29 -27.81
N LYS A 118 -4.12 7.27 -28.05
CA LYS A 118 -4.54 5.87 -27.92
C LYS A 118 -4.89 5.53 -26.47
N GLN A 119 -4.07 5.97 -25.51
CA GLN A 119 -4.32 5.78 -24.09
C GLN A 119 -5.65 6.43 -23.66
N LEU A 120 -5.85 7.69 -24.04
CA LEU A 120 -7.07 8.44 -23.71
C LEU A 120 -8.32 7.79 -24.32
N ARG A 121 -8.25 7.27 -25.55
CA ARG A 121 -9.36 6.53 -26.17
C ARG A 121 -9.72 5.26 -25.40
N MET A 122 -8.71 4.50 -24.97
CA MET A 122 -8.93 3.28 -24.16
C MET A 122 -9.56 3.61 -22.81
N GLU A 123 -9.12 4.67 -22.14
CA GLU A 123 -9.68 5.11 -20.87
C GLU A 123 -11.15 5.54 -21.01
N VAL A 124 -11.46 6.32 -22.04
CA VAL A 124 -12.84 6.75 -22.33
C VAL A 124 -13.74 5.55 -22.64
N ASP A 125 -13.27 4.57 -23.40
CA ASP A 125 -14.06 3.36 -23.71
C ASP A 125 -14.30 2.50 -22.47
N TYR A 126 -13.30 2.40 -21.59
CA TYR A 126 -13.44 1.72 -20.31
C TYR A 126 -14.49 2.39 -19.41
N LEU A 127 -14.44 3.72 -19.28
CA LEU A 127 -15.41 4.49 -18.49
C LEU A 127 -16.83 4.34 -19.04
N LYS A 128 -17.01 4.42 -20.37
CA LYS A 128 -18.32 4.19 -21.01
C LYS A 128 -18.85 2.78 -20.73
N LYS A 129 -17.97 1.77 -20.75
CA LYS A 129 -18.36 0.39 -20.43
C LYS A 129 -18.80 0.27 -18.96
N LEU A 130 -18.07 0.90 -18.05
CA LEU A 130 -18.39 0.94 -16.63
C LEU A 130 -19.75 1.60 -16.39
N ASP A 131 -19.99 2.77 -16.99
CA ASP A 131 -21.25 3.48 -16.89
C ASP A 131 -22.43 2.65 -17.41
N ALA A 132 -22.26 1.97 -18.55
CA ALA A 132 -23.28 1.09 -19.09
C ALA A 132 -23.65 -0.05 -18.13
N LEU A 133 -22.66 -0.61 -17.42
CA LEU A 133 -22.90 -1.65 -16.42
C LEU A 133 -23.62 -1.10 -15.18
N VAL A 134 -23.24 0.10 -14.72
CA VAL A 134 -23.88 0.79 -13.59
C VAL A 134 -25.34 1.09 -13.92
N GLN A 135 -25.63 1.68 -15.09
CA GLN A 135 -26.98 1.97 -15.54
C GLN A 135 -27.83 0.69 -15.67
N LYS A 136 -27.26 -0.40 -16.20
CA LYS A 136 -27.96 -1.69 -16.28
C LYS A 136 -28.34 -2.22 -14.90
N LYS A 137 -27.44 -2.17 -13.92
CA LYS A 137 -27.72 -2.58 -12.53
C LYS A 137 -28.83 -1.73 -11.90
N GLN A 138 -28.78 -0.41 -12.09
CA GLN A 138 -29.81 0.50 -11.57
C GLN A 138 -31.20 0.23 -12.16
N ARG A 139 -31.30 0.01 -13.48
CA ARG A 139 -32.57 -0.34 -14.14
C ARG A 139 -33.16 -1.65 -13.60
N ILE A 140 -32.34 -2.68 -13.41
CA ILE A 140 -32.77 -3.97 -12.83
C ILE A 140 -33.28 -3.77 -11.39
N ALA A 141 -32.57 -2.97 -10.58
CA ALA A 141 -32.98 -2.69 -9.21
C ALA A 141 -34.33 -1.94 -9.15
N GLN A 142 -34.55 -0.97 -10.04
CA GLN A 142 -35.83 -0.23 -10.14
C GLN A 142 -36.99 -1.14 -10.57
N GLN A 143 -36.77 -2.04 -11.54
CA GLN A 143 -37.81 -2.98 -11.98
C GLN A 143 -38.22 -3.97 -10.87
N LYS A 144 -37.27 -4.43 -10.04
CA LYS A 144 -37.57 -5.29 -8.88
C LYS A 144 -38.42 -4.55 -7.84
N LYS A 145 -38.12 -3.27 -7.56
CA LYS A 145 -38.89 -2.45 -6.62
C LYS A 145 -40.32 -2.16 -7.06
N ARG A 146 -40.59 -2.12 -8.37
CA ARG A 146 -41.94 -1.86 -8.91
C ARG A 146 -42.84 -3.10 -8.97
N LYS A 147 -42.27 -4.30 -8.83
CA LYS A 147 -42.98 -5.59 -8.86
C LYS A 147 -43.24 -6.19 -7.47
N SER A 148 -42.70 -5.57 -6.43
CA SER A 148 -43.00 -5.85 -5.03
C SER A 148 -43.99 -4.80 -4.52
#